data_AF-A0A1J5SRV5-F1
#
_entry.id   AF-A0A1J5SRV5-F1
#
_cell.length_a   1.000
_cell.length_b   1.000
_cell.length_c   1.000
_cell.angle_alpha   90.00
_cell.angle_beta   90.00
_cell.angle_gamma   90.00
#
_symmetry.space_group_name_H-M   'P 1'
#
loop_
_entity.id
_entity.type
_entity.pdbx_description
1 polymer ?
#
loop_
_entity_poly.entity_id
_entity_poly.type
_entity_poly.pdbx_seq_one_letter_code
_entity_poly.pdbx_strand_id
1 'polypeptide(L)'
;MPDTSGLDYTHDFCKTYHTLVNERNDLLQGNVVLEKLKFNEVFFNRRVPVFKQYRSMWEGSVGVEVYAVGLHRLEREVETVDNFTAYLKSCLKDEVREQIERIAETRYLGLNSENGLIGILFPGHLVDFFTVFSEDKRDA
;
A
#
# COMPACT_ATOMS: atom_id res chain seq x y z
N MET A 1 4.12 8.98 -34.65
CA MET A 1 3.65 7.87 -33.81
C MET A 1 4.38 8.00 -32.48
N PRO A 2 3.70 8.17 -31.33
CA PRO A 2 4.42 8.22 -30.07
C PRO A 2 4.84 6.78 -29.72
N ASP A 3 6.14 6.63 -29.57
CA ASP A 3 6.87 5.41 -29.28
C ASP A 3 6.35 4.84 -27.95
N THR A 4 5.75 3.66 -27.99
CA THR A 4 5.53 2.87 -26.76
C THR A 4 6.86 2.25 -26.39
N SER A 5 7.70 3.04 -25.73
CA SER A 5 8.81 2.51 -24.96
C SER A 5 8.21 1.55 -23.94
N GLY A 6 8.44 0.25 -24.16
CA GLY A 6 7.99 -0.79 -23.24
C GLY A 6 8.46 -0.47 -21.82
N LEU A 7 7.65 -0.83 -20.82
CA LEU A 7 7.97 -0.61 -19.41
C LEU A 7 9.37 -1.18 -19.12
N ASP A 8 10.31 -0.31 -18.74
CA ASP A 8 11.60 -0.79 -18.27
C ASP A 8 11.43 -1.37 -16.87
N TYR A 9 11.38 -2.70 -16.81
CA TYR A 9 11.24 -3.47 -15.58
C TYR A 9 12.53 -3.49 -14.74
N THR A 10 13.66 -3.04 -15.32
CA THR A 10 14.93 -2.90 -14.59
C THR A 10 15.04 -1.59 -13.82
N HIS A 11 14.09 -0.68 -14.02
CA HIS A 11 14.03 0.60 -13.34
C HIS A 11 13.94 0.45 -11.80
N ASP A 12 14.60 1.35 -11.07
CA ASP A 12 14.73 1.27 -9.61
C ASP A 12 13.38 1.25 -8.86
N PHE A 13 12.36 1.95 -9.40
CA PHE A 13 10.99 1.93 -8.86
C PHE A 13 10.37 0.52 -8.88
N CYS A 14 10.57 -0.25 -9.96
CA CYS A 14 10.08 -1.63 -10.06
C CYS A 14 10.77 -2.52 -9.02
N LYS A 15 12.09 -2.41 -8.91
CA LYS A 15 12.88 -3.21 -7.96
C LYS A 15 12.51 -2.91 -6.51
N THR A 16 12.35 -1.64 -6.16
CA THR A 16 12.00 -1.20 -4.80
C THR A 16 10.59 -1.68 -4.42
N TYR A 17 9.62 -1.55 -5.34
CA TYR A 17 8.26 -2.05 -5.14
C TYR A 17 8.22 -3.57 -4.96
N HIS A 18 8.90 -4.35 -5.80
CA HIS A 18 8.92 -5.81 -5.67
C HIS A 18 9.61 -6.28 -4.38
N THR A 19 10.63 -5.56 -3.92
CA THR A 19 11.27 -5.83 -2.62
C THR A 19 10.26 -5.64 -1.49
N LEU A 20 9.51 -4.53 -1.49
CA LEU A 20 8.46 -4.26 -0.51
C LEU A 20 7.36 -5.34 -0.52
N VAL A 21 6.89 -5.74 -1.70
CA VAL A 21 5.87 -6.79 -1.83
C VAL A 21 6.37 -8.12 -1.26
N ASN A 22 7.61 -8.49 -1.53
CA ASN A 22 8.20 -9.72 -0.98
C ASN A 22 8.30 -9.66 0.55
N GLU A 23 8.79 -8.54 1.10
CA GLU A 23 8.88 -8.35 2.55
C GLU A 23 7.51 -8.40 3.23
N ARG A 24 6.48 -7.79 2.63
CA ARG A 24 5.10 -7.83 3.15
C ARG A 24 4.48 -9.21 3.01
N ASN A 25 4.74 -9.92 1.91
CA ASN A 25 4.27 -11.30 1.74
C ASN A 25 4.89 -12.24 2.77
N ASP A 26 6.19 -12.09 3.08
CA ASP A 26 6.84 -12.85 4.15
C ASP A 26 6.15 -12.60 5.49
N LEU A 27 5.82 -11.34 5.81
CA LEU A 27 5.08 -10.99 7.03
C LEU A 27 3.66 -11.57 7.04
N LEU A 28 2.92 -11.46 5.92
CA LEU A 28 1.52 -11.92 5.79
C LEU A 28 1.40 -13.45 5.80
N GLN A 29 2.36 -14.15 5.19
CA GLN A 29 2.42 -15.62 5.19
C GLN A 29 2.90 -16.17 6.54
N GLY A 30 3.31 -15.32 7.47
CA GLY A 30 3.78 -15.73 8.79
C GLY A 30 5.18 -16.35 8.76
N ASN A 31 6.03 -15.94 7.81
CA ASN A 31 7.46 -16.23 7.88
C ASN A 31 8.06 -15.45 9.05
N VAL A 32 8.00 -16.08 10.24
CA VAL A 32 8.49 -15.48 11.47
C VAL A 32 10.01 -15.54 11.48
N VAL A 33 10.65 -14.45 11.07
CA VAL A 33 12.09 -14.26 11.30
C VAL A 33 12.29 -13.99 12.79
N LEU A 34 12.69 -15.02 13.55
CA LEU A 34 12.91 -14.94 15.01
C LEU A 34 13.84 -13.80 15.42
N GLU A 35 14.82 -13.46 14.57
CA GLU A 35 15.72 -12.33 14.81
C GLU A 35 15.00 -10.97 14.78
N LYS A 36 13.96 -10.82 13.95
CA LYS A 36 13.14 -9.60 13.90
C LYS A 36 12.19 -9.49 15.11
N LEU A 37 11.87 -10.61 15.75
CA LEU A 37 11.11 -10.65 17.01
C LEU A 37 11.99 -10.51 18.27
N LYS A 38 13.31 -10.42 18.11
CA LYS A 38 14.24 -10.27 19.23
C LYS A 38 14.03 -8.91 19.91
N PHE A 39 13.33 -8.92 21.04
CA PHE A 39 12.98 -7.70 21.77
C PHE A 39 14.01 -7.30 22.83
N ASN A 40 14.91 -8.20 23.24
CA ASN A 40 15.99 -7.89 24.17
C ASN A 40 17.20 -8.84 24.06
N GLU A 41 18.33 -8.40 24.60
CA GLU A 41 19.54 -9.20 24.83
C GLU A 41 19.76 -9.35 26.33
N VAL A 42 19.83 -10.59 26.80
CA VAL A 42 20.04 -10.92 28.20
C VAL A 42 21.36 -11.65 28.35
N PHE A 43 22.22 -11.11 29.20
CA PHE A 43 23.45 -11.76 29.62
C PHE A 43 23.24 -12.42 30.99
N PHE A 44 23.98 -13.47 31.29
CA PHE A 44 23.93 -14.11 32.60
C PHE A 44 25.23 -13.86 33.34
N ASN A 45 25.16 -13.19 34.49
CA ASN A 45 26.23 -13.21 35.47
C ASN A 45 25.96 -14.33 36.46
N ARG A 46 26.55 -15.51 36.20
CA ARG A 46 26.26 -16.77 36.91
C ARG A 46 24.77 -17.14 36.80
N ARG A 47 23.96 -16.82 37.81
CA ARG A 47 22.52 -17.12 37.88
C ARG A 47 21.64 -15.88 37.77
N VAL A 48 22.24 -14.69 37.67
CA VAL A 48 21.49 -13.42 37.62
C VAL A 48 21.41 -12.94 36.16
N PRO A 49 20.19 -12.76 35.61
CA PRO A 49 20.02 -12.17 34.30
C PRO A 49 20.31 -10.66 34.36
N VAL A 50 21.12 -10.18 33.41
CA VAL A 50 21.48 -8.77 33.21
C VAL A 50 20.98 -8.38 31.82
N PHE A 51 19.99 -7.50 31.78
CA PHE A 51 19.44 -6.98 30.53
C PHE A 51 20.37 -5.90 29.97
N LYS A 52 20.64 -5.93 28.66
CA LYS A 52 21.45 -4.90 28.00
C LYS A 52 20.79 -3.52 28.07
N GLN A 53 19.46 -3.49 28.02
CA GLN A 53 18.66 -2.28 28.19
C GLN A 53 17.37 -2.61 28.93
N TYR A 54 17.02 -1.79 29.93
CA TYR A 54 15.75 -1.87 30.63
C TYR A 54 14.71 -1.07 29.85
N ARG A 55 13.70 -1.77 29.36
CA ARG A 55 12.58 -1.19 28.62
C ARG A 55 11.46 -0.78 29.57
N SER A 56 10.70 0.22 29.19
CA SER A 56 9.48 0.60 29.89
C SER A 56 8.40 -0.49 29.74
N MET A 57 7.41 -0.50 30.63
CA MET A 57 6.30 -1.47 30.59
C MET A 57 5.55 -1.43 29.24
N TRP A 58 5.45 -0.26 28.62
CA TRP A 58 4.84 -0.05 27.31
C TRP A 58 5.63 -0.69 26.15
N GLU A 59 6.96 -0.57 26.18
CA GLU A 59 7.82 -1.17 25.15
C GLU A 59 7.84 -2.70 25.25
N GLY A 60 7.65 -3.25 26.46
CA GLY A 60 7.54 -4.68 26.70
C GLY A 60 6.18 -5.28 26.31
N SER A 61 5.10 -4.49 26.32
CA SER A 61 3.74 -4.97 26.02
C SER A 61 3.30 -4.71 24.58
N VAL A 62 3.53 -3.52 24.04
CA VAL A 62 3.00 -3.08 22.73
C VAL A 62 4.12 -2.73 21.76
N GLY A 63 5.27 -2.25 22.28
CA GLY A 63 6.40 -1.85 21.44
C GLY A 63 6.86 -2.96 20.50
N VAL A 64 6.94 -4.21 20.97
CA VAL A 64 7.40 -5.35 20.17
C VAL A 64 6.51 -5.58 18.94
N GLU A 65 5.19 -5.49 19.09
CA GLU A 65 4.25 -5.62 17.97
C GLU A 65 4.38 -4.46 17.00
N VAL A 66 4.44 -3.21 17.49
CA VAL A 66 4.61 -2.00 16.67
C VAL A 66 5.91 -2.04 15.84
N TYR A 67 6.99 -2.54 16.45
CA TYR A 67 8.27 -2.74 15.74
C TYR A 67 8.20 -3.92 14.77
N ALA A 68 7.55 -5.02 15.14
CA ALA A 68 7.42 -6.22 14.31
C ALA A 68 6.57 -5.98 13.06
N VAL A 69 5.48 -5.21 13.17
CA VAL A 69 4.66 -4.82 12.00
C VAL A 69 5.30 -3.72 11.16
N GLY A 70 6.41 -3.14 11.65
CA GLY A 70 7.16 -2.14 10.90
C GLY A 70 6.44 -0.79 10.78
N LEU A 71 5.63 -0.38 11.77
CA LEU A 71 4.83 0.86 11.66
C LEU A 71 5.69 2.10 11.34
N HIS A 72 6.93 2.12 11.85
CA HIS A 72 7.95 3.14 11.57
C HIS A 72 8.42 3.20 10.10
N ARG A 73 8.10 2.19 9.29
CA ARG A 73 8.43 2.10 7.86
C ARG A 73 7.24 2.37 6.97
N LEU A 74 6.02 2.37 7.52
CA LEU A 74 4.78 2.48 6.76
C LEU A 74 4.75 3.72 5.85
N GLU A 75 5.22 4.86 6.34
CA GLU A 75 5.30 6.09 5.54
C GLU A 75 6.17 5.92 4.29
N ARG A 76 7.36 5.33 4.43
CA ARG A 76 8.27 5.02 3.31
C ARG A 76 7.71 3.93 2.40
N GLU A 77 6.96 2.98 2.95
CA GLU A 77 6.30 1.94 2.18
C GLU A 77 5.21 2.54 1.28
N VAL A 78 4.37 3.44 1.81
CA VAL A 78 3.36 4.18 1.04
C VAL A 78 4.04 5.02 -0.04
N GLU A 79 5.07 5.78 0.31
CA GLU A 79 5.83 6.60 -0.65
C GLU A 79 6.41 5.76 -1.80
N THR A 80 6.90 4.55 -1.50
CA THR A 80 7.41 3.62 -2.52
C THR A 80 6.32 3.21 -3.51
N VAL A 81 5.11 2.95 -3.03
CA VAL A 81 3.95 2.58 -3.86
C VAL A 81 3.48 3.76 -4.70
N ASP A 82 3.44 4.96 -4.13
CA ASP A 82 3.04 6.17 -4.83
C ASP A 82 4.02 6.52 -5.96
N ASN A 83 5.33 6.43 -5.68
CA ASN A 83 6.38 6.64 -6.67
C ASN A 83 6.32 5.62 -7.81
N PHE A 84 6.06 4.35 -7.50
CA PHE A 84 5.87 3.31 -8.51
C PHE A 84 4.62 3.57 -9.36
N THR A 85 3.51 3.97 -8.74
CA THR A 85 2.27 4.32 -9.44
C THR A 85 2.47 5.52 -10.37
N ALA A 86 3.19 6.55 -9.91
CA ALA A 86 3.55 7.70 -10.73
C ALA A 86 4.44 7.31 -11.92
N TYR A 87 5.41 6.41 -11.71
CA TYR A 87 6.25 5.88 -12.79
C TYR A 87 5.40 5.13 -13.83
N LEU A 88 4.52 4.22 -13.40
CA LEU A 88 3.61 3.51 -14.31
C LEU A 88 2.77 4.50 -15.13
N LYS A 89 2.20 5.53 -14.49
CA LYS A 89 1.43 6.58 -15.18
C LYS A 89 2.25 7.34 -16.21
N SER A 90 3.54 7.58 -15.94
CA SER A 90 4.44 8.27 -16.87
C SER A 90 4.75 7.45 -18.14
N CYS A 91 4.68 6.12 -18.06
CA CYS A 91 4.88 5.23 -19.20
C CYS A 91 3.62 5.04 -20.06
N LEU A 92 2.46 5.54 -19.62
CA LEU A 92 1.19 5.43 -20.34
C LEU A 92 1.02 6.58 -21.33
N LYS A 93 0.35 6.30 -22.44
CA LYS A 93 -0.17 7.34 -23.34
C LYS A 93 -1.23 8.16 -22.61
N ASP A 94 -1.31 9.46 -22.90
CA ASP A 94 -2.26 10.38 -22.24
C ASP A 94 -3.71 9.86 -22.27
N GLU A 95 -4.15 9.33 -23.42
CA GLU A 95 -5.50 8.75 -23.59
C GLU A 95 -5.79 7.59 -22.65
N VAL A 96 -4.78 6.73 -22.41
CA VAL A 96 -4.91 5.55 -21.54
C VAL A 96 -4.75 5.94 -20.07
N ARG A 97 -3.91 6.95 -19.78
CA ARG A 97 -3.72 7.49 -18.43
C ARG A 97 -5.04 8.01 -17.86
N GLU A 98 -5.77 8.83 -18.62
CA GLU A 98 -7.07 9.37 -18.15
C GLU A 98 -8.10 8.27 -17.89
N GLN A 99 -8.13 7.24 -18.74
CA GLN A 99 -9.04 6.11 -18.54
C GLN A 99 -8.70 5.33 -17.27
N ILE A 100 -7.41 5.03 -17.05
CA ILE A 100 -6.95 4.30 -15.87
C ILE A 100 -7.19 5.13 -14.59
N GLU A 101 -7.00 6.45 -14.62
CA GLU A 101 -7.29 7.31 -13.47
C GLU A 101 -8.78 7.28 -13.10
N ARG A 102 -9.67 7.42 -14.08
CA ARG A 102 -11.12 7.32 -13.84
C ARG A 102 -11.52 5.95 -13.30
N ILE A 103 -10.90 4.89 -13.78
CA ILE A 103 -11.13 3.52 -13.31
C ILE A 103 -10.64 3.37 -11.86
N ALA A 104 -9.44 3.87 -11.54
CA ALA A 104 -8.86 3.78 -10.20
C ALA A 104 -9.66 4.56 -9.14
N GLU A 105 -10.29 5.68 -9.54
CA GLU A 105 -11.18 6.47 -8.68
C GLU A 105 -12.57 5.83 -8.53
N THR A 106 -12.97 4.95 -9.45
CA THR A 106 -14.29 4.32 -9.43
C THR A 106 -14.29 3.09 -8.54
N ARG A 107 -15.02 3.16 -7.43
CA ARG A 107 -15.16 2.04 -6.48
C ARG A 107 -15.91 0.82 -7.03
N TYR A 108 -16.92 1.04 -7.87
CA TYR A 108 -17.82 0.00 -8.36
C TYR A 108 -17.70 -0.20 -9.87
N LEU A 109 -16.69 -0.98 -10.25
CA LEU A 109 -16.44 -1.35 -11.65
C LEU A 109 -17.19 -2.62 -12.03
N GLY A 110 -17.82 -2.60 -13.19
CA GLY A 110 -18.42 -3.74 -13.85
C GLY A 110 -17.56 -4.27 -14.97
N LEU A 111 -17.44 -5.59 -15.03
CA LEU A 111 -16.91 -6.26 -16.20
C LEU A 111 -18.08 -6.91 -16.94
N ASN A 112 -18.31 -6.52 -18.19
CA ASN A 112 -19.23 -7.23 -19.05
C ASN A 112 -18.49 -8.44 -19.66
N SER A 113 -18.90 -9.65 -19.28
CA SER A 113 -18.24 -10.89 -19.69
C SER A 113 -18.39 -11.23 -21.18
N GLU A 114 -19.36 -10.63 -21.88
CA GLU A 114 -19.62 -10.93 -23.30
C GLU A 114 -18.71 -10.16 -24.26
N ASN A 115 -18.34 -8.92 -23.90
CA ASN A 115 -17.53 -8.04 -24.72
C ASN A 115 -16.22 -7.60 -24.04
N GLY A 116 -15.99 -8.02 -22.79
CA GLY A 116 -14.78 -7.72 -22.02
C GLY A 116 -14.62 -6.24 -21.64
N LEU A 117 -15.68 -5.44 -21.81
CA LEU A 117 -15.62 -4.00 -21.54
C LEU A 117 -15.81 -3.71 -20.06
N ILE A 118 -15.03 -2.77 -19.56
CA ILE A 118 -15.11 -2.26 -18.18
C ILE A 118 -16.02 -1.04 -18.17
N GLY A 119 -17.06 -1.07 -17.32
CA GLY A 119 -18.00 0.02 -17.12
C GLY A 119 -18.19 0.34 -15.64
N ILE A 120 -18.97 1.37 -15.34
CA ILE A 120 -19.36 1.69 -13.97
C ILE A 120 -20.68 0.95 -13.67
N LEU A 121 -20.68 0.02 -12.71
CA LEU A 121 -21.84 -0.82 -12.39
C LEU A 121 -22.98 -0.01 -11.79
N PHE A 122 -22.61 0.87 -10.87
CA PHE A 122 -23.55 1.72 -10.17
C PHE A 122 -22.95 3.12 -10.08
N PRO A 123 -23.67 4.16 -10.51
CA PRO A 123 -23.18 5.51 -10.35
C PRO A 123 -23.15 5.85 -8.85
N GLY A 124 -22.11 6.57 -8.40
CA GLY A 124 -21.83 6.76 -6.97
C GLY A 124 -23.01 7.31 -6.15
N HIS A 125 -23.85 8.16 -6.77
CA HIS A 125 -25.05 8.72 -6.14
C HIS A 125 -26.17 7.71 -5.84
N LEU A 126 -26.10 6.49 -6.39
CA LEU A 126 -27.09 5.43 -6.15
C LEU A 126 -26.65 4.42 -5.08
N VAL A 127 -25.35 4.27 -4.82
CA VAL A 127 -24.81 3.25 -3.89
C VAL A 127 -24.56 3.81 -2.51
N ASP A 128 -24.11 5.06 -2.45
CA ASP A 128 -24.08 5.79 -1.20
C ASP A 128 -25.53 6.19 -0.90
N PHE A 129 -26.18 5.56 0.08
CA PHE A 129 -27.52 5.87 0.58
C PHE A 129 -27.64 7.30 1.19
N PHE A 130 -26.90 8.27 0.66
CA PHE A 130 -26.97 9.68 0.99
C PHE A 130 -27.72 10.40 -0.12
N THR A 131 -28.83 11.04 0.25
CA THR A 131 -29.53 12.02 -0.59
C THR A 131 -28.53 13.09 -1.05
N VAL A 132 -28.27 13.10 -2.36
CA VAL A 132 -27.61 14.23 -3.01
C VAL A 132 -28.61 15.39 -2.98
N PHE A 133 -28.47 16.29 -2.00
CA PHE A 133 -29.08 17.61 -2.12
C PHE A 133 -28.29 18.38 -3.18
N SER A 134 -28.76 18.33 -4.41
CA SER A 134 -28.39 19.32 -5.42
C SER A 134 -28.83 20.69 -4.88
N GLU A 135 -27.88 21.53 -4.48
CA GLU A 135 -28.16 22.96 -4.29
C GLU A 135 -28.55 23.54 -5.65
N ASP A 136 -29.85 23.63 -5.86
CA ASP A 136 -30.45 24.53 -6.82
C ASP A 136 -30.19 25.97 -6.36
N LYS A 137 -29.21 26.62 -6.98
CA LYS A 137 -29.15 28.07 -7.08
C LYS A 137 -29.07 28.47 -8.54
N ARG A 138 -30.24 28.45 -9.18
CA ARG A 138 -30.92 29.62 -9.74
C ARG A 138 -30.01 30.67 -10.40
N ASP A 139 -30.07 30.67 -11.73
CA ASP A 139 -29.90 31.87 -12.54
C ASP A 139 -30.85 32.98 -12.06
N ALA A 140 -30.28 34.13 -11.70
CA ALA A 140 -30.90 35.47 -11.74
C ALA A 140 -29.81 36.54 -11.76
#